data_AF-A0A438M8H1-F1
#
_entry.id   AF-A0A438M8H1-F1
#
_cell.length_a   1.000
_cell.length_b   1.000
_cell.length_c   1.000
_cell.angle_alpha   90.00
_cell.angle_beta   90.00
_cell.angle_gamma   90.00
#
_symmetry.space_group_name_H-M   'P 1'
#
loop_
_entity.id
_entity.type
_entity.pdbx_description
1 polymer ?
#
loop_
_entity_poly.entity_id
_entity_poly.type
_entity_poly.pdbx_seq_one_letter_code
_entity_poly.pdbx_strand_id
1 'polypeptide(L)'
;MREPGAPLWGMTPEQAATLSAVVDTIVPADEYPSGTEAGVLDYLEGRFDLREHYAAGLDAVEAEARERYGGQFPVLPYERREALLRDVEAGETRTPWPFDATVFVSTVVGHVMEGFYGDPGNGGNRDAVSWRMIGFEVSE
;
A
#
# COMPACT_ATOMS: atom_id res chain seq x y z
N MET A 1 7.25 11.89 -18.29
CA MET A 1 6.82 10.48 -18.20
C MET A 1 7.99 9.66 -17.68
N ARG A 2 7.73 8.68 -16.81
CA ARG A 2 8.74 7.79 -16.20
C ARG A 2 8.88 6.54 -17.06
N GLU A 3 10.09 6.01 -17.19
CA GLU A 3 10.33 4.70 -17.84
C GLU A 3 9.69 3.56 -17.00
N PRO A 4 8.93 2.64 -17.60
CA PRO A 4 8.41 1.47 -16.91
C PRO A 4 9.54 0.64 -16.26
N GLY A 5 9.42 0.33 -14.97
CA GLY A 5 10.37 -0.52 -14.26
C GLY A 5 11.57 0.19 -13.59
N ALA A 6 11.67 1.52 -13.64
CA ALA A 6 12.58 2.24 -12.75
C ALA A 6 12.16 2.02 -11.28
N PRO A 7 13.08 1.75 -10.32
CA PRO A 7 12.72 1.32 -8.96
C PRO A 7 12.00 2.43 -8.17
N LEU A 8 10.93 2.07 -7.46
CA LEU A 8 10.27 2.97 -6.51
C LEU A 8 11.24 3.39 -5.42
N TRP A 9 11.31 4.70 -5.18
CA TRP A 9 12.22 5.38 -4.24
C TRP A 9 13.74 5.15 -4.42
N GLY A 10 14.21 3.91 -4.40
CA GLY A 10 15.41 3.49 -3.67
C GLY A 10 15.10 2.48 -2.55
N MET A 11 13.88 1.93 -2.50
CA MET A 11 13.55 0.67 -1.81
C MET A 11 14.17 -0.52 -2.57
N THR A 12 14.26 -1.69 -1.94
CA THR A 12 14.61 -2.92 -2.68
C THR A 12 13.44 -3.36 -3.59
N PRO A 13 13.68 -4.22 -4.61
CA PRO A 13 12.61 -4.78 -5.43
C PRO A 13 11.55 -5.53 -4.60
N GLU A 14 11.96 -6.21 -3.52
CA GLU A 14 11.09 -6.95 -2.60
C GLU A 14 10.21 -6.01 -1.77
N GLN A 15 10.78 -4.90 -1.28
CA GLN A 15 10.04 -3.85 -0.57
C GLN A 15 9.03 -3.16 -1.51
N ALA A 16 9.43 -2.83 -2.74
CA ALA A 16 8.55 -2.24 -3.74
C ALA A 16 7.40 -3.19 -4.15
N ALA A 17 7.67 -4.49 -4.29
CA ALA A 17 6.65 -5.51 -4.53
C ALA A 17 5.70 -5.67 -3.33
N THR A 18 6.24 -5.65 -2.10
CA THR A 18 5.43 -5.71 -0.87
C THR A 18 4.55 -4.47 -0.73
N LEU A 19 5.07 -3.27 -1.02
CA LEU A 19 4.26 -2.04 -0.98
C LEU A 19 3.12 -2.10 -1.99
N SER A 20 3.41 -2.50 -3.24
CA SER A 20 2.41 -2.66 -4.29
C SER A 20 1.32 -3.65 -3.86
N ALA A 21 1.71 -4.81 -3.33
CA ALA A 21 0.77 -5.81 -2.84
C ALA A 21 -0.01 -5.37 -1.60
N VAL A 22 0.54 -4.53 -0.71
CA VAL A 22 -0.18 -3.95 0.45
C VAL A 22 -1.22 -2.95 -0.04
N VAL A 23 -0.86 -2.03 -0.94
CA VAL A 23 -1.78 -1.08 -1.59
C VAL A 23 -2.95 -1.83 -2.24
N ASP A 24 -2.67 -2.87 -3.05
CA ASP A 24 -3.69 -3.71 -3.71
C ASP A 24 -4.33 -4.77 -2.79
N THR A 25 -4.05 -4.73 -1.49
CA THR A 25 -4.84 -5.45 -0.46
C THR A 25 -5.82 -4.50 0.23
N ILE A 26 -5.43 -3.23 0.42
CA ILE A 26 -6.25 -2.19 1.03
C ILE A 26 -7.28 -1.64 0.03
N VAL A 27 -6.91 -1.52 -1.25
CA VAL A 27 -7.79 -1.17 -2.36
C VAL A 27 -7.55 -2.15 -3.52
N PRO A 28 -8.21 -3.33 -3.53
CA PRO A 28 -8.14 -4.27 -4.66
C PRO A 28 -8.88 -3.72 -5.90
N ALA A 29 -8.60 -4.28 -7.07
CA ALA A 29 -9.40 -4.03 -8.27
C ALA A 29 -10.71 -4.83 -8.24
N ASP A 30 -11.81 -4.23 -8.72
CA ASP A 30 -13.12 -4.89 -8.86
C ASP A 30 -13.83 -4.49 -10.18
N GLU A 31 -14.88 -3.66 -10.13
CA GLU A 31 -15.40 -2.90 -11.27
C GLU A 31 -14.52 -1.65 -11.52
N TYR A 32 -13.78 -1.20 -10.50
CA TYR A 32 -12.85 -0.07 -10.54
C TYR A 32 -11.38 -0.53 -10.45
N PRO A 33 -10.41 0.31 -10.90
CA PRO A 33 -8.99 -0.02 -10.82
C PRO A 33 -8.49 -0.08 -9.37
N SER A 34 -7.46 -0.89 -9.13
CA SER A 34 -6.84 -1.02 -7.81
C SER A 34 -6.13 0.25 -7.34
N GLY A 35 -5.67 0.27 -6.08
CA GLY A 35 -4.86 1.37 -5.56
C GLY A 35 -3.59 1.62 -6.38
N THR A 36 -2.87 0.58 -6.84
CA THR A 36 -1.67 0.79 -7.68
C THR A 36 -2.02 1.28 -9.09
N GLU A 37 -3.10 0.77 -9.70
CA GLU A 37 -3.61 1.23 -11.00
C GLU A 37 -4.10 2.68 -10.95
N ALA A 38 -4.69 3.09 -9.82
CA ALA A 38 -5.11 4.47 -9.51
C ALA A 38 -3.96 5.40 -9.07
N GLY A 39 -2.69 4.95 -9.12
CA GLY A 39 -1.52 5.82 -8.88
C GLY A 39 -1.18 6.08 -7.42
N VAL A 40 -1.72 5.31 -6.45
CA VAL A 40 -1.37 5.48 -5.02
C VAL A 40 0.13 5.33 -4.76
N LEU A 41 0.86 4.56 -5.59
CA LEU A 41 2.32 4.47 -5.50
C LEU A 41 3.04 5.77 -5.89
N ASP A 42 2.52 6.52 -6.86
CA ASP A 42 3.08 7.83 -7.25
C ASP A 42 2.84 8.86 -6.13
N TYR A 43 1.66 8.81 -5.50
CA TYR A 43 1.33 9.61 -4.30
C TYR A 43 2.28 9.33 -3.12
N LEU A 44 2.51 8.05 -2.83
CA LEU A 44 3.40 7.63 -1.74
C LEU A 44 4.87 7.97 -2.01
N GLU A 45 5.33 7.94 -3.28
CA GLU A 45 6.68 8.40 -3.64
C GLU A 45 6.89 9.90 -3.35
N GLY A 46 5.81 10.68 -3.25
CA GLY A 46 5.81 12.07 -2.78
C GLY A 46 6.15 12.29 -1.30
N ARG A 47 6.09 11.25 -0.45
CA ARG A 47 6.35 11.35 1.01
C ARG A 47 7.78 10.96 1.38
N PHE A 48 8.71 11.86 1.03
CA PHE A 48 10.16 11.65 1.14
C PHE A 48 10.65 11.46 2.59
N ASP A 49 9.92 11.95 3.57
CA ASP A 49 10.21 11.83 5.01
C ASP A 49 9.90 10.42 5.57
N LEU A 50 8.98 9.68 4.94
CA LEU A 50 8.49 8.38 5.45
C LEU A 50 9.27 7.17 4.91
N ARG A 51 10.22 7.40 4.00
CA ARG A 51 10.99 6.38 3.24
C ARG A 51 11.48 5.21 4.08
N GLU A 52 12.25 5.50 5.14
CA GLU A 52 12.92 4.49 5.96
C GLU A 52 11.92 3.74 6.86
N HIS A 53 10.89 4.45 7.36
CA HIS A 53 9.82 3.86 8.16
C HIS A 53 8.98 2.86 7.34
N TYR A 54 8.66 3.21 6.09
CA TYR A 54 8.03 2.29 5.13
C TYR A 54 8.90 1.07 4.86
N ALA A 55 10.17 1.25 4.49
CA ALA A 55 11.07 0.13 4.19
C ALA A 55 11.14 -0.88 5.35
N ALA A 56 11.37 -0.41 6.58
CA ALA A 56 11.47 -1.26 7.77
C ALA A 56 10.14 -1.96 8.15
N GLY A 57 8.99 -1.34 7.87
CA GLY A 57 7.68 -1.97 8.10
C GLY A 57 7.29 -2.97 7.00
N LEU A 58 7.69 -2.72 5.75
CA LEU A 58 7.50 -3.65 4.63
C LEU A 58 8.35 -4.92 4.83
N ASP A 59 9.59 -4.78 5.32
CA ASP A 59 10.42 -5.93 5.71
C ASP A 59 9.78 -6.76 6.83
N ALA A 60 9.05 -6.13 7.76
CA ALA A 60 8.30 -6.81 8.82
C ALA A 60 7.02 -7.50 8.30
N VAL A 61 6.27 -6.88 7.37
CA VAL A 61 5.14 -7.54 6.68
C VAL A 61 5.59 -8.79 5.91
N GLU A 62 6.73 -8.71 5.22
CA GLU A 62 7.35 -9.84 4.52
C GLU A 62 7.86 -10.92 5.50
N ALA A 63 8.30 -10.54 6.71
CA ALA A 63 8.64 -11.49 7.78
C ALA A 63 7.38 -12.22 8.33
N GLU A 64 6.30 -11.48 8.62
CA GLU A 64 5.00 -12.04 9.02
C GLU A 64 4.47 -13.03 7.96
N ALA A 65 4.60 -12.73 6.68
CA ALA A 65 4.15 -13.61 5.59
C ALA A 65 4.91 -14.93 5.56
N ARG A 66 6.24 -14.88 5.75
CA ARG A 66 7.12 -16.06 5.81
C ARG A 66 6.83 -16.91 7.04
N GLU A 67 6.63 -16.31 8.21
CA GLU A 67 6.31 -17.01 9.46
C GLU A 67 4.89 -17.62 9.45
N ARG A 68 3.88 -16.90 8.94
CA ARG A 68 2.49 -17.38 8.90
C ARG A 68 2.24 -18.45 7.84
N TYR A 69 2.87 -18.33 6.67
CA TYR A 69 2.48 -19.08 5.47
C TYR A 69 3.63 -19.72 4.68
N GLY A 70 4.90 -19.51 5.08
CA GLY A 70 6.07 -20.03 4.36
C GLY A 70 6.31 -19.40 2.98
N GLY A 71 5.72 -18.23 2.71
CA GLY A 71 5.78 -17.56 1.41
C GLY A 71 5.98 -16.05 1.53
N GLN A 72 6.29 -15.41 0.40
CA GLN A 72 6.46 -13.95 0.33
C GLN A 72 5.11 -13.25 0.22
N PHE A 73 4.92 -12.12 0.91
CA PHE A 73 3.67 -11.36 0.94
C PHE A 73 3.12 -11.07 -0.47
N PRO A 74 3.91 -10.60 -1.46
CA PRO A 74 3.37 -10.24 -2.79
C PRO A 74 2.75 -11.39 -3.57
N VAL A 75 3.12 -12.64 -3.29
CA VAL A 75 2.63 -13.83 -4.00
C VAL A 75 1.61 -14.64 -3.19
N LEU A 76 1.18 -14.12 -2.03
CA LEU A 76 0.08 -14.71 -1.28
C LEU A 76 -1.27 -14.42 -1.96
N PRO A 77 -2.21 -15.39 -1.94
CA PRO A 77 -3.62 -15.14 -2.24
C PRO A 77 -4.16 -13.94 -1.45
N TYR A 78 -5.09 -13.20 -2.04
CA TYR A 78 -5.64 -11.97 -1.46
C TYR A 78 -6.14 -12.18 -0.02
N GLU A 79 -6.82 -13.30 0.24
CA GLU A 79 -7.41 -13.65 1.53
C GLU A 79 -6.33 -13.85 2.62
N ARG A 80 -5.10 -14.24 2.24
CA ARG A 80 -3.97 -14.36 3.17
C ARG A 80 -3.24 -13.03 3.37
N ARG A 81 -3.22 -12.15 2.37
CA ARG A 81 -2.71 -10.78 2.53
C ARG A 81 -3.63 -9.97 3.44
N GLU A 82 -4.94 -10.04 3.18
CA GLU A 82 -5.98 -9.36 3.93
C GLU A 82 -6.04 -9.83 5.40
N ALA A 83 -6.05 -11.14 5.63
CA ALA A 83 -5.98 -11.70 6.98
C ALA A 83 -4.71 -11.28 7.72
N LEU A 84 -3.52 -11.33 7.08
CA LEU A 84 -2.27 -10.90 7.70
C LEU A 84 -2.30 -9.43 8.13
N LEU A 85 -2.77 -8.53 7.26
CA LEU A 85 -2.84 -7.10 7.60
C LEU A 85 -3.84 -6.85 8.74
N ARG A 86 -4.99 -7.53 8.77
CA ARG A 86 -5.94 -7.46 9.90
C ARG A 86 -5.37 -8.01 11.20
N ASP A 87 -4.71 -9.16 11.16
CA ASP A 87 -4.09 -9.76 12.34
C ASP A 87 -3.03 -8.80 12.93
N VAL A 88 -2.24 -8.15 12.07
CA VAL A 88 -1.23 -7.16 12.49
C VAL A 88 -1.86 -5.86 13.01
N GLU A 89 -2.94 -5.38 12.39
CA GLU A 89 -3.73 -4.23 12.88
C GLU A 89 -4.38 -4.51 14.25
N ALA A 90 -4.79 -5.76 14.51
CA ALA A 90 -5.26 -6.23 15.81
C ALA A 90 -4.13 -6.46 16.85
N GLY A 91 -2.86 -6.32 16.45
CA GLY A 91 -1.70 -6.53 17.32
C GLY A 91 -1.24 -7.99 17.46
N GLU A 92 -1.80 -8.92 16.70
CA GLU A 92 -1.47 -10.35 16.73
C GLU A 92 -0.21 -10.69 15.91
N THR A 93 0.88 -9.93 16.08
CA THR A 93 2.17 -10.14 15.39
C THR A 93 2.86 -11.44 15.81
N ARG A 94 3.57 -12.10 14.88
CA ARG A 94 4.38 -13.30 15.14
C ARG A 94 5.88 -13.06 15.07
N THR A 95 6.30 -11.95 14.49
CA THR A 95 7.70 -11.58 14.28
C THR A 95 8.05 -10.30 15.04
N PRO A 96 9.35 -9.99 15.29
CA PRO A 96 9.73 -8.74 15.93
C PRO A 96 9.54 -7.55 14.99
N TRP A 97 8.80 -6.54 15.43
CA TRP A 97 8.65 -5.27 14.70
C TRP A 97 9.60 -4.19 15.25
N PRO A 98 10.14 -3.29 14.39
CA PRO A 98 11.03 -2.20 14.81
C PRO A 98 10.30 -1.03 15.50
N PHE A 99 8.97 -1.02 15.46
CA PHE A 99 8.07 -0.01 16.03
C PHE A 99 6.68 -0.65 16.25
N ASP A 100 5.70 0.13 16.71
CA ASP A 100 4.32 -0.37 16.88
C ASP A 100 3.69 -0.75 15.52
N ALA A 101 3.34 -2.03 15.37
CA ALA A 101 2.81 -2.58 14.13
C ALA A 101 1.37 -2.13 13.83
N THR A 102 0.56 -1.88 14.87
CA THR A 102 -0.83 -1.41 14.73
C THR A 102 -0.84 0.04 14.22
N VAL A 103 0.06 0.87 14.76
CA VAL A 103 0.28 2.25 14.29
C VAL A 103 0.81 2.24 12.86
N PHE A 104 1.71 1.33 12.50
CA PHE A 104 2.20 1.23 11.12
C PHE A 104 1.10 0.86 10.13
N VAL A 105 0.34 -0.21 10.36
CA VAL A 105 -0.70 -0.65 9.42
C VAL A 105 -1.80 0.40 9.27
N SER A 106 -2.30 0.97 10.37
CA SER A 106 -3.29 2.05 10.32
C SER A 106 -2.77 3.32 9.63
N THR A 107 -1.47 3.66 9.79
CA THR A 107 -0.82 4.76 9.04
C THR A 107 -0.75 4.47 7.54
N VAL A 108 -0.39 3.24 7.14
CA VAL A 108 -0.35 2.85 5.72
C VAL A 108 -1.76 2.86 5.12
N VAL A 109 -2.77 2.34 5.82
CA VAL A 109 -4.18 2.43 5.41
C VAL A 109 -4.60 3.88 5.22
N GLY A 110 -4.29 4.76 6.18
CA GLY A 110 -4.54 6.20 6.07
C GLY A 110 -3.96 6.81 4.79
N HIS A 111 -2.67 6.63 4.54
CA HIS A 111 -2.00 7.17 3.35
C HIS A 111 -2.50 6.56 2.03
N VAL A 112 -2.94 5.29 2.03
CA VAL A 112 -3.55 4.66 0.84
C VAL A 112 -4.94 5.26 0.56
N MET A 113 -5.75 5.49 1.60
CA MET A 113 -7.06 6.15 1.44
C MET A 113 -6.89 7.61 1.00
N GLU A 114 -5.93 8.34 1.57
CA GLU A 114 -5.56 9.70 1.12
C GLU A 114 -5.12 9.71 -0.34
N GLY A 115 -4.32 8.73 -0.77
CA GLY A 115 -3.87 8.58 -2.15
C GLY A 115 -4.96 8.14 -3.13
N PHE A 116 -5.99 7.39 -2.70
CA PHE A 116 -7.04 6.91 -3.58
C PHE A 116 -8.25 7.85 -3.67
N TYR A 117 -8.63 8.50 -2.57
CA TYR A 117 -9.80 9.40 -2.49
C TYR A 117 -9.46 10.90 -2.55
N GLY A 118 -8.19 11.28 -2.38
CA GLY A 118 -7.73 12.66 -2.43
C GLY A 118 -7.78 13.29 -3.83
N ASP A 119 -7.34 14.56 -3.90
CA ASP A 119 -7.25 15.30 -5.17
C ASP A 119 -6.19 14.68 -6.11
N PRO A 120 -6.53 14.33 -7.37
CA PRO A 120 -5.60 13.75 -8.34
C PRO A 120 -4.34 14.58 -8.60
N GLY A 121 -4.37 15.89 -8.36
CA GLY A 121 -3.21 16.79 -8.44
C GLY A 121 -2.07 16.43 -7.49
N ASN A 122 -2.32 15.59 -6.49
CA ASN A 122 -1.28 15.05 -5.60
C ASN A 122 -0.58 13.79 -6.17
N GLY A 123 -0.94 13.34 -7.38
CA GLY A 123 -0.35 12.16 -8.05
C GLY A 123 -1.09 10.84 -7.80
N GLY A 124 -1.93 10.79 -6.78
CA GLY A 124 -2.89 9.70 -6.54
C GLY A 124 -4.16 9.84 -7.37
N ASN A 125 -5.20 9.07 -7.03
CA ASN A 125 -6.55 9.12 -7.61
C ASN A 125 -6.57 9.38 -9.13
N ARG A 126 -5.76 8.61 -9.88
CA ARG A 126 -5.46 8.90 -11.28
C ARG A 126 -6.74 9.03 -12.10
N ASP A 127 -6.79 10.06 -12.96
CA ASP A 127 -7.97 10.43 -13.73
C ASP A 127 -9.24 10.69 -12.91
N ALA A 128 -9.16 10.90 -11.58
CA ALA A 128 -10.30 11.03 -10.67
C ALA A 128 -11.22 9.77 -10.60
N VAL A 129 -10.64 8.57 -10.64
CA VAL A 129 -11.39 7.29 -10.60
C VAL A 129 -12.33 7.17 -9.40
N SER A 130 -11.88 7.49 -8.19
CA SER A 130 -12.71 7.34 -6.98
C SER A 130 -13.80 8.41 -6.89
N TRP A 131 -13.57 9.59 -7.47
CA TRP A 131 -14.57 10.66 -7.56
C TRP A 131 -15.69 10.27 -8.52
N ARG A 132 -15.36 9.71 -9.69
CA ARG A 132 -16.36 9.11 -10.59
C ARG A 132 -17.14 7.97 -9.94
N MET A 133 -16.46 7.09 -9.20
CA MET A 133 -17.09 5.97 -8.48
C MET A 133 -18.19 6.44 -7.50
N ILE A 134 -17.95 7.54 -6.77
CA ILE A 134 -18.92 8.08 -5.80
C ILE A 134 -19.88 9.15 -6.39
N GLY A 135 -19.77 9.45 -7.68
CA GLY A 135 -20.58 10.49 -8.34
C GLY A 135 -20.23 11.93 -7.90
N PHE A 136 -18.99 12.19 -7.50
CA PHE A 136 -18.50 13.52 -7.15
C PHE A 136 -18.00 14.27 -8.39
N GLU A 137 -18.51 15.49 -8.58
CA GLU A 137 -18.13 16.40 -9.66
C GLU A 137 -17.58 17.71 -9.05
N VAL A 138 -16.48 18.22 -9.60
CA VAL A 138 -15.95 19.55 -9.25
C VAL A 138 -16.65 20.60 -10.13
N SER A 139 -17.47 21.44 -9.52
CA SER A 139 -18.04 22.63 -10.17
C SER A 139 -17.03 23.77 -10.27
N GLU A 140 -16.96 24.43 -11.43
CA GLU A 140 -16.24 25.70 -11.64
C GLU A 140 -16.88 26.90 -10.89
#